data_AF-A0A1Y4CS14-F1
#
_entry.id   AF-A0A1Y4CS14-F1
#
_cell.length_a   1.000
_cell.length_b   1.000
_cell.length_c   1.000
_cell.angle_alpha   90.00
_cell.angle_beta   90.00
_cell.angle_gamma   90.00
#
_symmetry.space_group_name_H-M   'P 1'
#
loop_
_entity.id
_entity.type
_entity.pdbx_description
1 polymer ?
#
loop_
_entity_poly.entity_id
_entity_poly.type
_entity_poly.pdbx_seq_one_letter_code
_entity_poly.pdbx_strand_id
1 'polypeptide(L)'
;MRTISQGYSILSARDILFACLSLLFSLAACKGILLLSPLGAGIDSDLQNYAQILEVARYPAAFAADPVAPIFIHDPGVPNLLTVLEGFFSSSANAAVAILKAGCIALWLHLISWYALGRFLWSRASLAALLSLVCSITF
;
A
#
# COMPACT_ATOMS: atom_id res chain seq x y z
N MET A 1 37.35 5.21 12.60
CA MET A 1 36.70 3.88 12.55
C MET A 1 35.78 3.74 13.76
N ARG A 2 34.46 3.85 13.56
CA ARG A 2 33.48 3.62 14.63
C ARG A 2 33.41 2.10 14.84
N THR A 3 33.81 1.66 16.02
CA THR A 3 33.74 0.26 16.45
C THR A 3 32.29 -0.20 16.43
N ILE A 4 32.01 -1.17 15.55
CA ILE A 4 30.75 -1.90 15.47
C ILE A 4 30.74 -2.88 16.64
N SER A 5 30.43 -2.39 17.84
CA SER A 5 30.25 -3.27 19.02
C SER A 5 29.15 -2.75 19.94
N GLN A 6 27.99 -2.45 19.37
CA GLN A 6 26.75 -2.51 20.13
C GLN A 6 25.89 -3.59 19.51
N GLY A 7 25.65 -4.64 20.30
CA GLY A 7 24.78 -5.74 19.89
C GLY A 7 23.47 -5.18 19.39
N TYR A 8 23.18 -5.43 18.12
CA TYR A 8 21.86 -5.21 17.56
C TYR A 8 20.91 -6.12 18.34
N SER A 9 20.17 -5.57 19.30
CA SER A 9 18.92 -6.16 19.72
C SER A 9 18.08 -6.30 18.45
N ILE A 10 17.91 -7.55 17.99
CA ILE A 10 17.37 -7.88 16.67
C ILE A 10 15.94 -7.36 16.50
N LEU A 11 15.19 -7.19 17.61
CA LEU A 11 13.98 -6.39 17.71
C LEU A 11 13.83 -5.87 19.14
N SER A 12 13.61 -4.56 19.32
CA SER A 12 13.20 -3.99 20.60
C SER A 12 11.67 -3.94 20.72
N ALA A 13 11.14 -3.86 21.95
CA ALA A 13 9.70 -3.68 22.17
C ALA A 13 9.12 -2.46 21.43
N ARG A 14 9.94 -1.42 21.21
CA ARG A 14 9.55 -0.22 20.44
C ARG A 14 9.41 -0.51 18.95
N ASP A 15 10.26 -1.37 18.41
CA ASP A 15 10.21 -1.79 17.00
C ASP A 15 8.95 -2.64 16.74
N ILE A 16 8.64 -3.55 17.66
CA ILE A 16 7.41 -4.35 17.62
C ILE A 16 6.18 -3.45 17.73
N LEU A 17 6.18 -2.52 18.69
CA LEU A 17 5.08 -1.58 18.87
C LEU A 17 4.83 -0.77 17.60
N PHE A 18 5.88 -0.25 16.96
CA PHE A 18 5.77 0.49 15.71
C PHE A 18 5.18 -0.38 14.59
N ALA A 19 5.67 -1.60 14.42
CA ALA A 19 5.16 -2.54 13.42
C ALA A 19 3.68 -2.88 13.64
N CYS A 20 3.26 -3.11 14.88
CA CYS A 20 1.87 -3.36 15.23
C CYS A 20 0.98 -2.14 15.00
N LEU A 21 1.40 -0.94 15.41
CA LEU A 21 0.63 0.29 15.23
C LEU A 21 0.47 0.66 13.75
N SER A 22 1.54 0.53 12.96
CA SER A 22 1.48 0.78 11.52
C SER A 22 0.58 -0.23 10.80
N LEU A 23 0.58 -1.50 11.23
CA LEU A 23 -0.35 -2.51 10.71
C LEU A 23 -1.79 -2.16 11.06
N LEU A 24 -2.06 -1.85 12.33
CA LEU A 24 -3.40 -1.44 12.79
C LEU A 24 -3.90 -0.20 12.06
N PHE A 25 -3.03 0.79 11.86
CA PHE A 25 -3.33 1.98 11.08
C PHE A 25 -3.72 1.63 9.63
N SER A 26 -2.92 0.80 8.96
CA SER A 26 -3.17 0.40 7.57
C SER A 26 -4.46 -0.41 7.42
N LEU A 27 -4.77 -1.29 8.38
CA LEU A 27 -6.03 -2.03 8.43
C LEU A 27 -7.22 -1.13 8.74
N ALA A 28 -7.06 -0.16 9.64
CA ALA A 28 -8.11 0.81 9.97
C ALA A 28 -8.41 1.72 8.77
N ALA A 29 -7.38 2.16 8.03
CA ALA A 29 -7.53 2.89 6.79
C ALA A 29 -8.29 2.05 5.75
N CYS A 30 -7.87 0.80 5.53
CA CYS A 30 -8.56 -0.14 4.64
C CYS A 30 -10.05 -0.27 4.99
N LYS A 31 -10.33 -0.55 6.27
CA LYS A 31 -11.71 -0.72 6.76
C LYS A 31 -12.52 0.57 6.65
N GLY A 32 -11.93 1.71 7.00
CA GLY A 32 -12.58 3.02 6.91
C GLY A 32 -12.97 3.36 5.48
N ILE A 33 -12.06 3.11 4.53
CA ILE A 33 -12.31 3.30 3.11
C ILE A 33 -13.43 2.36 2.62
N LEU A 34 -13.41 1.08 3.00
CA LEU A 34 -14.48 0.14 2.64
C LEU A 34 -15.84 0.45 3.28
N LEU A 35 -15.86 1.09 4.45
CA LEU A 35 -17.10 1.55 5.07
C LEU A 35 -17.69 2.76 4.32
N LEU A 36 -16.84 3.66 3.81
CA LEU A 36 -17.25 4.84 3.07
C LEU A 36 -17.59 4.53 1.60
N SER A 37 -16.83 3.61 0.98
CA SER A 37 -17.03 3.13 -0.39
C SER A 37 -16.90 1.60 -0.42
N PRO A 38 -18.02 0.87 -0.23
CA PRO A 38 -18.04 -0.59 -0.13
C PRO A 38 -17.57 -1.33 -1.39
N LEU A 39 -17.68 -0.67 -2.55
CA LEU A 39 -17.25 -1.22 -3.83
C LEU A 39 -15.87 -0.71 -4.26
N GLY A 40 -15.23 0.15 -3.47
CA GLY A 40 -13.99 0.83 -3.87
C GLY A 40 -14.18 1.84 -5.03
N ALA A 41 -15.43 2.19 -5.35
CA ALA A 41 -15.80 3.10 -6.43
C ALA A 41 -16.18 4.48 -5.86
N GLY A 42 -15.74 5.56 -6.50
CA GLY A 42 -15.97 6.95 -6.07
C GLY A 42 -14.95 7.48 -5.06
N ILE A 43 -13.81 6.81 -4.87
CA ILE A 43 -12.66 7.34 -4.17
C ILE A 43 -11.77 7.95 -5.25
N ASP A 44 -11.77 9.27 -5.37
CA ASP A 44 -10.88 10.02 -6.28
C ASP A 44 -9.42 9.82 -5.85
N SER A 45 -8.88 8.66 -6.22
CA SER A 45 -7.56 8.18 -5.87
C SER A 45 -7.01 7.45 -7.07
N ASP A 46 -5.71 7.59 -7.28
CA ASP A 46 -4.97 6.85 -8.32
C ASP A 46 -5.24 5.34 -8.24
N LEU A 47 -5.56 4.84 -7.05
CA LEU A 47 -5.90 3.45 -6.77
C LEU A 47 -7.18 2.98 -7.49
N GLN A 48 -8.19 3.84 -7.59
CA GLN A 48 -9.40 3.56 -8.37
C GLN A 48 -9.08 3.49 -9.86
N ASN A 49 -8.21 4.37 -10.36
CA ASN A 49 -7.79 4.37 -11.75
C ASN A 49 -7.07 3.06 -12.11
N TYR A 50 -6.14 2.60 -11.25
CA TYR A 50 -5.50 1.28 -11.44
C TYR A 50 -6.49 0.12 -11.43
N ALA A 51 -7.54 0.19 -10.60
CA ALA A 51 -8.58 -0.83 -10.55
C ALA A 51 -9.45 -0.88 -11.80
N GLN A 52 -9.80 0.27 -12.35
CA GLN A 52 -10.55 0.36 -13.59
C GLN A 52 -9.73 -0.16 -14.77
N ILE A 53 -8.44 0.20 -14.84
CA ILE A 53 -7.52 -0.34 -15.86
C ILE A 53 -7.44 -1.88 -15.76
N LEU A 54 -7.30 -2.43 -14.55
CA LEU A 54 -7.19 -3.87 -14.35
C LEU A 54 -8.49 -4.63 -14.68
N GLU A 55 -9.65 -4.08 -14.31
CA GLU A 55 -10.96 -4.66 -14.65
C GLU A 55 -11.22 -4.62 -16.15
N VAL A 56 -10.93 -3.50 -16.82
CA VAL A 56 -11.04 -3.37 -18.28
C VAL A 56 -10.14 -4.39 -18.99
N ALA A 57 -8.91 -4.60 -18.49
CA ALA A 57 -8.00 -5.60 -19.05
C ALA A 57 -8.51 -7.05 -18.87
N ARG A 58 -9.17 -7.36 -17.74
CA ARG A 58 -9.68 -8.71 -17.44
C ARG A 58 -11.01 -9.02 -18.12
N TYR A 59 -11.91 -8.04 -18.21
CA TYR A 59 -13.28 -8.22 -18.70
C TYR A 59 -13.64 -7.19 -19.78
N PRO A 60 -12.87 -7.12 -20.90
CA PRO A 60 -13.02 -6.05 -21.89
C PRO A 60 -14.43 -5.96 -22.50
N ALA A 61 -15.14 -7.09 -22.61
CA ALA A 61 -16.51 -7.12 -23.13
C ALA A 61 -17.52 -6.38 -22.24
N ALA A 62 -17.32 -6.38 -20.91
CA ALA A 62 -18.19 -5.67 -19.97
C ALA A 62 -18.05 -4.14 -20.06
N PHE A 63 -16.91 -3.68 -20.59
CA PHE A 63 -16.58 -2.26 -20.74
C PHE A 63 -16.63 -1.79 -22.20
N ALA A 64 -17.14 -2.61 -23.14
CA ALA A 64 -17.15 -2.30 -24.57
C ALA A 64 -17.95 -1.03 -24.94
N ALA A 65 -18.91 -0.63 -24.09
CA ALA A 65 -19.72 0.57 -24.26
C ALA A 65 -19.20 1.78 -23.45
N ASP A 66 -18.16 1.61 -22.63
CA ASP A 66 -17.57 2.69 -21.86
C ASP A 66 -16.69 3.55 -22.81
N PRO A 67 -17.03 4.84 -23.01
CA PRO A 67 -16.29 5.70 -23.93
C PRO A 67 -14.86 6.00 -23.46
N VAL A 68 -14.53 5.74 -22.20
CA VAL A 68 -13.20 5.93 -21.60
C VAL A 68 -12.38 4.65 -21.65
N ALA A 69 -13.01 3.47 -21.76
CA ALA A 69 -12.32 2.18 -21.83
C ALA A 69 -11.20 2.08 -22.89
N PRO A 70 -11.36 2.61 -24.12
CA PRO A 70 -10.30 2.60 -25.12
C PRO A 70 -9.06 3.40 -24.73
N ILE A 71 -9.20 4.38 -23.83
CA ILE A 71 -8.10 5.25 -23.36
C ILE A 71 -7.17 4.46 -22.43
N PHE A 72 -7.72 3.54 -21.63
CA PHE A 72 -6.95 2.69 -20.72
C PHE A 72 -6.08 1.63 -21.41
N ILE A 73 -6.37 1.30 -22.68
CA ILE A 73 -5.61 0.31 -23.46
C ILE A 73 -4.19 0.82 -23.80
N HIS A 74 -4.02 2.14 -23.91
CA HIS A 74 -2.76 2.77 -24.30
C HIS A 74 -1.79 3.03 -23.14
N ASP A 75 -2.27 2.87 -21.90
CA ASP A 75 -1.46 3.02 -20.70
C ASP A 75 -1.80 1.85 -19.77
N PRO A 76 -1.32 0.62 -20.06
CA PRO A 76 -1.77 -0.59 -19.38
C PRO A 76 -1.44 -0.62 -17.88
N GLY A 77 -0.83 0.45 -17.35
CA GLY A 77 -0.12 0.48 -16.08
C GLY A 77 1.04 -0.49 -16.20
N VAL A 78 2.28 0.01 -16.25
CA VAL A 78 3.44 -0.85 -16.01
C VAL A 78 3.13 -1.73 -14.80
N PRO A 79 3.29 -3.07 -14.87
CA PRO A 79 3.00 -3.97 -13.76
C PRO A 79 3.67 -3.41 -12.50
N ASN A 80 2.87 -2.81 -11.65
CA ASN A 80 3.34 -2.17 -10.44
C ASN A 80 3.09 -3.14 -9.29
N LEU A 81 3.81 -2.93 -8.18
CA LEU A 81 3.74 -3.83 -7.03
C LEU A 81 2.30 -4.08 -6.57
N LEU A 82 1.40 -3.11 -6.73
CA LEU A 82 -0.02 -3.22 -6.36
C LEU A 82 -0.77 -4.20 -7.27
N THR A 83 -0.58 -4.13 -8.59
CA THR A 83 -1.19 -5.08 -9.53
C THR A 83 -0.68 -6.51 -9.38
N VAL A 84 0.57 -6.69 -8.95
CA VAL A 84 1.12 -8.02 -8.62
C VAL A 84 0.56 -8.53 -7.29
N LEU A 85 0.46 -7.65 -6.28
CA LEU A 85 -0.09 -8.00 -4.97
C LEU A 85 -1.60 -8.23 -4.99
N GLU A 86 -2.33 -7.62 -5.92
CA GLU A 86 -3.77 -7.83 -6.13
C GLU A 86 -4.12 -9.30 -6.32
N GLY A 87 -3.28 -10.07 -7.02
CA GLY A 87 -3.56 -11.49 -7.29
C GLY A 87 -3.70 -12.33 -6.02
N PHE A 88 -3.04 -11.94 -4.92
CA PHE A 88 -3.20 -12.56 -3.60
C PHE A 88 -4.56 -12.26 -2.95
N PHE A 89 -5.30 -11.27 -3.46
CA PHE A 89 -6.63 -10.84 -3.02
C PHE A 89 -7.72 -11.11 -4.05
N SER A 90 -7.48 -12.01 -5.00
CA SER A 90 -8.41 -12.42 -6.06
C SER A 90 -9.77 -12.96 -5.56
N SER A 91 -9.88 -13.32 -4.28
CA SER A 91 -11.15 -13.67 -3.63
C SER A 91 -12.00 -12.48 -3.19
N SER A 92 -11.56 -11.25 -3.46
CA SER A 92 -12.31 -10.03 -3.11
C SER A 92 -13.54 -9.85 -4.01
N ALA A 93 -14.52 -9.09 -3.53
CA ALA A 93 -15.79 -8.88 -4.23
C ALA A 93 -15.64 -8.27 -5.64
N ASN A 94 -14.60 -7.46 -5.85
CA ASN A 94 -14.20 -6.90 -7.15
C ASN A 94 -12.71 -6.52 -7.13
N ALA A 95 -12.11 -6.18 -8.28
CA ALA A 95 -10.70 -5.81 -8.33
C ALA A 95 -10.37 -4.51 -7.57
N ALA A 96 -11.30 -3.56 -7.47
CA ALA A 96 -11.06 -2.32 -6.72
C ALA A 96 -10.81 -2.59 -5.24
N VAL A 97 -11.59 -3.49 -4.64
CA VAL A 97 -11.39 -3.96 -3.26
C VAL A 97 -10.09 -4.77 -3.14
N ALA A 98 -9.75 -5.58 -4.14
CA ALA A 98 -8.50 -6.35 -4.14
C ALA A 98 -7.27 -5.44 -4.17
N ILE A 99 -7.28 -4.42 -5.03
CA ILE A 99 -6.22 -3.42 -5.14
C ILE A 99 -6.17 -2.53 -3.90
N LEU A 100 -7.31 -2.17 -3.31
CA LEU A 100 -7.33 -1.44 -2.04
C LEU A 100 -6.62 -2.22 -0.93
N LYS A 101 -6.90 -3.52 -0.81
CA LYS A 101 -6.21 -4.40 0.16
C LYS A 101 -4.71 -4.49 -0.13
N ALA A 102 -4.32 -4.63 -1.40
CA ALA A 102 -2.93 -4.61 -1.81
C ALA A 102 -2.24 -3.26 -1.46
N GLY A 103 -2.93 -2.14 -1.68
CA GLY A 103 -2.49 -0.80 -1.32
C GLY A 103 -2.29 -0.62 0.18
N CYS A 104 -3.16 -1.19 1.01
CA CYS A 104 -3.01 -1.14 2.46
C CYS A 104 -1.81 -1.95 2.94
N ILE A 105 -1.47 -3.06 2.26
CA ILE A 105 -0.23 -3.80 2.54
C ILE A 105 0.98 -3.00 2.08
N ALA A 106 0.92 -2.38 0.90
CA ALA A 106 1.99 -1.53 0.41
C ALA A 106 2.24 -0.34 1.37
N LEU A 107 1.20 0.29 1.90
CA LEU A 107 1.29 1.34 2.92
C LEU A 107 2.00 0.84 4.19
N TRP A 108 1.61 -0.33 4.68
CA TRP A 108 2.25 -0.93 5.85
C TRP A 108 3.73 -1.23 5.61
N LEU A 109 4.05 -1.84 4.46
CA LEU A 109 5.43 -2.14 4.07
C LEU A 109 6.25 -0.86 3.93
N HIS A 110 5.70 0.19 3.31
CA HIS A 110 6.35 1.50 3.18
C HIS A 110 6.71 2.08 4.55
N LEU A 111 5.76 2.10 5.48
CA LEU A 111 5.99 2.59 6.85
C LEU A 111 7.11 1.78 7.55
N ILE A 112 7.08 0.45 7.44
CA ILE A 112 8.12 -0.42 8.02
C ILE A 112 9.47 -0.20 7.34
N SER A 113 9.54 -0.07 6.02
CA SER A 113 10.79 0.11 5.28
C SER A 113 11.49 1.40 5.69
N TRP A 114 10.77 2.52 5.76
CA TRP A 114 11.33 3.79 6.22
C TRP A 114 11.72 3.77 7.69
N TYR A 115 10.93 3.08 8.53
CA TYR A 115 11.30 2.86 9.92
C TYR A 115 12.60 2.05 10.04
N ALA A 116 12.72 0.92 9.33
CA ALA A 116 13.90 0.08 9.34
C ALA A 116 15.14 0.85 8.85
N LEU A 117 15.00 1.66 7.80
CA LEU A 117 16.07 2.55 7.34
C LEU A 117 16.46 3.56 8.43
N GLY A 118 15.50 4.20 9.09
CA GLY A 118 15.78 5.11 10.19
C GLY A 118 16.44 4.42 11.40
N ARG A 119 16.08 3.17 11.69
CA ARG A 119 16.75 2.35 12.71
C ARG A 119 18.19 2.07 12.33
N PHE A 120 18.45 1.77 11.06
CA PHE A 120 19.80 1.56 10.53
C PHE A 120 20.65 2.83 10.58
N LEU A 121 20.08 4.00 10.25
CA LEU A 121 20.83 5.26 10.19
C LEU A 121 21.18 5.84 11.57
N TRP A 122 20.26 5.78 12.52
CA TRP A 122 20.41 6.50 13.80
C TRP A 122 20.39 5.62 15.05
N SER A 123 20.06 4.33 14.93
CA SER A 123 19.85 3.43 16.08
C SER A 123 18.85 3.98 17.12
N ARG A 124 17.98 4.93 16.75
CA ARG A 124 16.95 5.55 17.62
C ARG A 124 15.54 5.35 17.04
N ALA A 125 14.69 4.67 17.80
CA ALA A 125 13.31 4.36 17.39
C ALA A 125 12.46 5.61 17.13
N SER A 126 12.64 6.68 17.92
CA SER A 126 11.88 7.93 17.73
C SER A 126 12.21 8.63 16.42
N LEU A 127 13.49 8.72 16.05
CA LEU A 127 13.92 9.31 14.78
C LEU A 127 13.48 8.45 13.59
N ALA A 128 13.53 7.12 13.74
CA ALA A 128 13.02 6.19 12.74
C ALA A 128 11.51 6.34 12.50
N ALA A 129 10.72 6.48 13.57
CA ALA A 129 9.28 6.72 13.48
C ALA A 129 8.99 8.06 12.79
N LEU A 130 9.71 9.13 13.14
CA LEU A 130 9.57 10.43 12.49
C LEU A 130 9.90 10.37 10.99
N LEU A 131 10.99 9.67 10.61
CA LEU A 131 11.33 9.47 9.20
C LEU A 131 10.20 8.75 8.46
N SER A 132 9.70 7.66 9.03
CA SER A 132 8.59 6.89 8.44
C SER A 132 7.34 7.74 8.23
N LEU A 133 6.96 8.56 9.22
CA LEU A 133 5.80 9.45 9.15
C LEU A 133 6.00 10.59 8.14
N VAL A 134 7.18 11.19 8.06
CA VAL A 134 7.45 12.26 7.09
C VAL A 134 7.40 11.71 5.66
N CYS A 135 7.97 10.52 5.44
CA CYS A 135 7.94 9.85 4.13
C CYS A 135 6.56 9.27 3.76
N SER A 136 5.58 9.25 4.67
CA SER A 136 4.20 8.83 4.36
C SER A 136 3.28 9.98 3.95
N ILE A 137 3.68 11.24 4.10
CA ILE A 137 2.87 12.41 3.71
C ILE A 137 2.85 12.60 2.18
N THR A 138 3.80 12.00 1.47
CA THR A 138 3.96 12.14 0.01
C THR A 138 3.31 10.99 -0.79
N PHE A 139 2.49 10.16 -0.15
CA PHE A 139 1.86 8.98 -0.78
C PHE A 139 0.33 9.08 -0.73
#